data_AF-A0A536C3E1-F1
#
_entry.id   AF-A0A536C3E1-F1
#
_cell.length_a   1.000
_cell.length_b   1.000
_cell.length_c   1.000
_cell.angle_alpha   90.00
_cell.angle_beta   90.00
_cell.angle_gamma   90.00
#
_symmetry.space_group_name_H-M   'P 1'
#
loop_
_entity.id
_entity.type
_entity.pdbx_description
1 polymer ?
#
loop_
_entity_poly.entity_id
_entity_poly.type
_entity_poly.pdbx_seq_one_letter_code
_entity_poly.pdbx_strand_id
1 'polypeptide(L)'
;MASAARTPTVVIDPRTRTQIVIAVMLGLFLAAIDQTIVGTALPRIVTDLHGNDIYTWAFTGYLLTATISGPIYGKISDLFGRRPVLLFAVVVFLVGSAL
;
A
#
# COMPACT_ATOMS: atom_id res chain seq x y z
N MET A 1 24.43 -35.16 24.07
CA MET A 1 23.36 -35.75 23.22
C MET A 1 22.18 -34.77 23.22
N ALA A 2 22.14 -33.80 22.31
CA ALA A 2 21.02 -32.86 22.19
C ALA A 2 20.40 -33.02 20.80
N SER A 3 19.14 -33.42 20.78
CA SER A 3 18.31 -33.67 19.61
C SER A 3 18.15 -32.39 18.77
N ALA A 4 18.65 -32.40 17.54
CA ALA A 4 18.42 -31.34 16.57
C ALA A 4 16.97 -31.43 16.07
N ALA A 5 16.08 -30.62 16.66
CA ALA A 5 14.72 -30.44 16.18
C ALA A 5 14.77 -29.85 14.75
N ARG A 6 14.39 -30.65 13.75
CA ARG A 6 14.24 -30.16 12.37
C ARG A 6 13.05 -29.20 12.33
N THR A 7 13.30 -27.91 12.16
CA THR A 7 12.23 -26.94 11.83
C THR A 7 11.54 -27.43 10.56
N PRO A 8 10.22 -27.67 10.56
CA PRO A 8 9.52 -28.06 9.34
C PRO A 8 9.72 -26.97 8.30
N THR A 9 10.46 -27.27 7.24
CA THR A 9 10.59 -26.37 6.10
C THR A 9 9.25 -26.36 5.40
N VAL A 10 8.51 -25.26 5.53
CA VAL A 10 7.26 -25.05 4.81
C VAL A 10 7.57 -25.08 3.32
N VAL A 11 7.28 -26.21 2.66
CA VAL A 11 7.41 -26.37 1.22
C VAL A 11 6.19 -25.69 0.60
N ILE A 12 6.38 -24.44 0.14
CA ILE A 12 5.36 -23.72 -0.61
C ILE A 12 5.37 -24.25 -2.04
N ASP A 13 4.22 -24.69 -2.54
CA ASP A 13 4.08 -25.09 -3.94
C ASP A 13 4.50 -23.93 -4.89
N PRO A 14 5.28 -24.18 -5.94
CA PRO A 14 5.74 -23.14 -6.87
C PRO A 14 4.60 -22.30 -7.46
N ARG A 15 3.41 -22.88 -7.68
CA ARG A 15 2.25 -22.14 -8.20
C ARG A 15 1.69 -21.20 -7.15
N THR A 16 1.57 -21.65 -5.90
CA THR A 16 1.11 -20.81 -4.78
C THR A 16 2.07 -19.65 -4.53
N ARG A 17 3.39 -19.89 -4.61
CA ARG A 17 4.39 -18.81 -4.51
C ARG A 17 4.18 -17.76 -5.61
N THR A 18 4.04 -18.19 -6.86
CA THR A 18 3.82 -17.28 -8.00
C THR A 18 2.52 -16.49 -7.84
N GLN A 19 1.43 -17.11 -7.38
CA GLN A 19 0.16 -16.42 -7.12
C GLN A 19 0.31 -15.33 -6.05
N ILE A 20 1.03 -15.60 -4.96
CA ILE A 20 1.29 -14.60 -3.91
C ILE A 20 2.11 -13.44 -4.48
N VAL A 21 3.15 -13.73 -5.27
CA VAL A 21 3.98 -12.68 -5.88
C VAL A 21 3.16 -11.83 -6.84
N ILE A 22 2.32 -12.43 -7.67
CA ILE A 22 1.41 -11.69 -8.57
C ILE A 22 0.47 -10.79 -7.77
N ALA A 23 -0.15 -11.31 -6.70
CA ALA A 23 -1.04 -10.53 -5.85
C ALA A 23 -0.34 -9.32 -5.21
N VAL A 24 0.90 -9.50 -4.74
CA VAL A 24 1.71 -8.40 -4.19
C VAL A 24 2.12 -7.41 -5.27
N MET A 25 2.51 -7.88 -6.46
CA MET A 25 2.87 -7.03 -7.59
C MET A 25 1.69 -6.18 -8.07
N LEU A 26 0.48 -6.75 -8.10
CA LEU A 26 -0.74 -6.00 -8.40
C LEU A 26 -1.03 -4.92 -7.35
N GLY A 27 -0.83 -5.23 -6.06
CA GLY A 27 -0.92 -4.22 -5.00
C GLY A 27 0.13 -3.12 -5.15
N LEU A 28 1.34 -3.46 -5.58
CA LEU A 28 2.41 -2.49 -5.84
C LEU A 28 2.08 -1.59 -7.05
N PHE A 29 1.54 -2.18 -8.12
CA PHE A 29 1.06 -1.46 -9.29
C PHE A 29 -0.05 -0.47 -8.92
N LEU A 30 -0.96 -0.89 -8.05
CA LEU A 30 -2.02 -0.05 -7.51
C LEU A 30 -1.48 1.18 -6.79
N ALA A 31 -0.50 0.97 -5.90
CA ALA A 31 0.15 2.05 -5.17
C ALA A 31 0.89 3.02 -6.10
N ALA A 32 1.47 2.53 -7.20
CA ALA A 32 2.12 3.38 -8.20
C ALA A 32 1.11 4.26 -8.96
N ILE A 33 -0.10 3.76 -9.24
CA ILE A 33 -1.17 4.55 -9.85
C ILE A 33 -1.59 5.69 -8.91
N ASP A 34 -1.76 5.43 -7.62
CA ASP A 34 -2.16 6.44 -6.63
C ASP A 34 -1.20 7.64 -6.62
N GLN A 35 0.12 7.37 -6.57
CA GLN A 35 1.12 8.42 -6.65
C GLN A 35 1.07 9.22 -7.97
N THR A 36 0.71 8.56 -9.07
CA THR A 36 0.60 9.20 -10.39
C THR A 36 -0.61 10.12 -10.48
N ILE A 37 -1.75 9.71 -9.91
CA ILE A 37 -2.97 10.53 -9.85
C ILE A 37 -2.70 11.80 -9.05
N VAL A 38 -2.11 11.68 -7.86
CA VAL A 38 -1.81 12.85 -7.02
C VAL A 38 -0.82 13.79 -7.74
N GLY A 39 0.22 13.26 -8.36
CA GLY A 39 1.21 14.06 -9.08
C GLY A 39 0.65 14.87 -10.27
N THR A 40 -0.44 14.39 -10.90
CA THR A 40 -1.02 15.03 -12.10
C THR A 40 -2.27 15.86 -11.79
N ALA A 41 -3.10 15.43 -10.85
CA ALA A 41 -4.35 16.11 -10.50
C ALA A 41 -4.16 17.24 -9.48
N LEU A 42 -3.26 17.06 -8.49
CA LEU A 42 -3.06 18.02 -7.41
C LEU A 42 -2.68 19.43 -7.90
N PRO A 43 -1.74 19.60 -8.86
CA PRO A 43 -1.42 20.93 -9.37
C PRO A 43 -2.62 21.62 -10.01
N ARG A 44 -3.46 20.86 -10.73
CA ARG A 44 -4.66 21.37 -11.41
C ARG A 44 -5.70 21.85 -10.40
N ILE A 45 -6.01 21.01 -9.41
CA ILE A 45 -6.98 21.31 -8.34
C ILE A 45 -6.55 22.57 -7.57
N VAL A 46 -5.27 22.68 -7.20
CA VAL A 46 -4.77 23.83 -6.44
C VAL A 46 -4.77 25.12 -7.29
N THR A 47 -4.46 25.00 -8.58
CA THR A 47 -4.54 26.13 -9.52
C THR A 47 -5.98 26.62 -9.69
N ASP A 48 -6.94 25.70 -9.81
CA ASP A 48 -8.37 26.02 -9.92
C ASP A 48 -8.91 26.72 -8.64
N LEU A 49 -8.32 26.41 -7.48
CA LEU A 49 -8.62 27.08 -6.21
C LEU A 49 -7.97 28.47 -6.05
N HIS A 50 -7.27 28.98 -7.08
CA HIS A 50 -6.54 30.27 -7.07
C HIS A 50 -5.50 30.40 -5.92
N GLY A 51 -5.03 29.28 -5.38
CA GLY A 51 -4.17 29.25 -4.21
C GLY A 51 -2.77 28.73 -4.52
N ASN A 52 -1.93 29.52 -5.19
CA ASN A 52 -0.52 29.11 -5.39
C ASN A 52 0.22 28.84 -4.07
N ASP A 53 -0.17 29.52 -2.98
CA ASP A 53 0.44 29.35 -1.65
C ASP A 53 0.04 28.04 -0.94
N ILE A 54 -1.11 27.45 -1.28
CA ILE A 54 -1.55 26.17 -0.70
C ILE A 54 -0.95 24.96 -1.41
N TYR A 55 -0.32 25.14 -2.59
CA TYR A 55 0.32 24.04 -3.33
C TYR A 55 1.41 23.36 -2.51
N THR A 56 2.32 24.15 -1.93
CA THR A 56 3.42 23.65 -1.11
C THR A 56 2.91 22.93 0.13
N TRP A 57 1.90 23.47 0.81
CA TRP A 57 1.30 22.85 2.00
C TRP A 57 0.54 21.57 1.67
N ALA A 58 -0.21 21.55 0.56
CA ALA A 58 -0.92 20.36 0.10
C ALA A 58 0.04 19.22 -0.25
N PHE A 59 1.10 19.52 -1.01
CA PHE A 59 2.14 18.54 -1.34
C PHE A 59 2.86 18.03 -0.08
N THR A 60 3.22 18.94 0.84
CA THR A 60 3.88 18.57 2.10
C THR A 60 2.99 17.68 2.96
N GLY A 61 1.69 18.03 3.08
CA GLY A 61 0.71 17.23 3.81
C GLY A 61 0.51 15.84 3.22
N TYR A 62 0.47 15.74 1.88
CA TYR A 62 0.43 14.46 1.18
C TYR A 62 1.67 13.61 1.50
N LEU A 63 2.88 14.16 1.39
CA LEU A 63 4.11 13.42 1.69
C LEU A 63 4.19 12.96 3.16
N LEU A 64 3.81 13.83 4.10
CA LEU A 64 3.76 13.50 5.53
C LEU A 64 2.82 12.33 5.78
N THR A 65 1.61 12.41 5.23
CA THR A 65 0.59 11.36 5.38
C THR A 65 1.05 10.05 4.76
N ALA A 66 1.61 10.09 3.55
CA ALA A 66 2.14 8.92 2.86
C ALA A 66 3.27 8.25 3.66
N THR A 67 4.17 9.05 4.23
CA THR A 67 5.31 8.57 5.02
C THR A 67 4.86 7.94 6.34
N ILE A 68 3.91 8.57 7.04
CA ILE A 68 3.40 8.09 8.32
C ILE A 68 2.51 6.84 8.13
N SER A 69 1.83 6.71 7.00
CA SER A 69 0.95 5.57 6.70
C SER A 69 1.71 4.25 6.58
N GLY A 70 2.93 4.26 6.02
CA GLY A 70 3.76 3.06 5.86
C GLY A 70 3.96 2.24 7.14
N PRO A 71 4.55 2.80 8.22
CA PRO A 71 4.74 2.09 9.48
C PRO A 71 3.42 1.77 10.20
N ILE A 72 2.37 2.59 10.05
CA ILE A 72 1.05 2.32 10.62
C ILE A 72 0.47 1.04 10.01
N TYR A 73 0.43 0.95 8.68
CA TYR A 73 -0.07 -0.26 7.99
C TYR A 73 0.83 -1.46 8.25
N GLY A 74 2.15 -1.28 8.34
CA GLY A 74 3.08 -2.33 8.74
C GLY A 74 2.72 -2.92 10.09
N LYS A 75 2.55 -2.07 11.11
CA LYS A 75 2.19 -2.51 12.46
C LYS A 75 0.80 -3.14 12.52
N ILE A 76 -0.19 -2.59 11.82
CA ILE A 76 -1.53 -3.19 11.72
C ILE A 76 -1.44 -4.58 11.07
N SER A 77 -0.62 -4.75 10.03
CA SER A 77 -0.42 -6.04 9.36
C SER A 77 0.25 -7.09 10.23
N ASP A 78 1.10 -6.66 11.17
CA ASP A 78 1.73 -7.56 12.14
C ASP A 78 0.76 -7.95 13.26
N LEU A 79 -0.11 -7.04 13.70
CA LEU A 79 -1.10 -7.29 14.76
C LEU A 79 -2.28 -8.15 14.29
N PHE A 80 -2.84 -7.88 13.12
CA PHE A 80 -4.04 -8.56 12.61
C PHE A 80 -3.74 -9.64 11.56
N GLY A 81 -2.47 -9.78 11.18
CA GLY A 81 -2.03 -10.67 10.12
C GLY A 81 -2.04 -10.03 8.73
N ARG A 82 -1.10 -10.45 7.87
CA ARG A 82 -0.85 -9.83 6.56
C ARG A 82 -1.99 -9.98 5.56
N ARG A 83 -2.69 -11.13 5.59
CA ARG A 83 -3.76 -11.46 4.64
C ARG A 83 -5.02 -10.58 4.78
N PRO A 84 -5.64 -10.41 5.97
CA PRO A 84 -6.83 -9.55 6.10
C PRO A 84 -6.54 -8.08 5.82
N VAL A 85 -5.37 -7.57 6.19
CA VAL A 85 -4.98 -6.18 5.90
C VAL A 85 -4.84 -5.93 4.40
N LEU A 86 -4.25 -6.88 3.66
CA LEU A 86 -4.13 -6.78 2.21
C LEU A 86 -5.51 -6.81 1.53
N LEU A 87 -6.42 -7.69 1.97
CA LEU A 87 -7.79 -7.73 1.46
C LEU A 87 -8.59 -6.47 1.77
N PHE A 88 -8.44 -5.90 2.97
CA PHE A 88 -9.07 -4.64 3.34
C PHE A 88 -8.61 -3.50 2.41
N ALA A 89 -7.30 -3.38 2.17
CA ALA A 89 -6.76 -2.37 1.26
C ALA A 89 -7.33 -2.49 -0.16
N VAL A 90 -7.47 -3.72 -0.67
CA VAL A 90 -8.08 -3.98 -1.98
C VAL A 90 -9.55 -3.55 -2.01
N VAL A 91 -10.34 -3.86 -0.97
CA VAL A 91 -11.75 -3.46 -0.91
C VAL A 91 -11.89 -1.94 -0.85
N VAL A 92 -11.11 -1.27 0.00
CA VAL A 92 -11.12 0.20 0.10
C VAL A 92 -10.76 0.84 -1.24
N PHE A 93 -9.74 0.31 -1.93
CA PHE A 93 -9.38 0.79 -3.26
C PHE A 93 -10.51 0.64 -4.27
N LEU A 94 -11.17 -0.52 -4.31
CA LEU A 94 -12.26 -0.77 -5.24
C LEU A 94 -13.45 0.16 -4.99
N VAL A 95 -13.78 0.41 -3.72
CA VAL A 95 -14.84 1.35 -3.34
C VAL A 95 -14.46 2.77 -3.73
N GLY A 96 -13.22 3.20 -3.45
CA GLY A 96 -12.74 4.53 -3.82
C GLY A 96 -12.66 4.75 -5.33
N SER A 97 -12.40 3.70 -6.12
CA SER A 97 -12.36 3.79 -7.59
C SER A 97 -13.75 3.80 -8.23
N ALA A 98 -14.77 3.31 -7.53
CA ALA A 98 -16.14 3.28 -8.03
C ALA A 98 -16.91 4.58 -7.78
N LEU A 99 -16.42 5.43 -6.85
CA LEU A 99 -17.02 6.71 -6.47
C LEU A 99 -16.48 7.85 -7.34
#